data_AF-A0A177CX78-F1
#
_entry.id   AF-A0A177CX78-F1
#
_cell.length_a   1.000
_cell.length_b   1.000
_cell.length_c   1.000
_cell.angle_alpha   90.00
_cell.angle_beta   90.00
_cell.angle_gamma   90.00
#
_symmetry.space_group_name_H-M   'P 1'
#
loop_
_entity.id
_entity.type
_entity.pdbx_description
1 polymer ?
#
loop_
_entity_poly.entity_id
_entity_poly.type
_entity_poly.pdbx_seq_one_letter_code
_entity_poly.pdbx_strand_id
1 'polypeptide(L)'
;ESSDVEMKTEDNAGGSAPAPGEFRCMNDEFEVCRTGQTTVDLSRKVISDHFGRNKACTRLITDWPLFCRKHYQRATYNQKLWQSRKITLILRQFNIIEAQFSGTMYTVALKKSEEQRLNTFSRKLAAGKTELEAAALVAPAEKAKHFEAPVNVLREIEQLNYLGENKTKAEVEAAINTISDMLESGDTSQVPSIEFLPQLDASGNPYDTDDCGKATKKSSARVSKKGAVTKPSS
;
A
#
# COMPACT_ATOMS: atom_id res chain seq x y z
N GLU A 1 -13.03 68.39 30.14
CA GLU A 1 -12.22 67.92 29.00
C GLU A 1 -12.33 66.42 28.81
N SER A 2 -12.38 66.00 27.56
CA SER A 2 -12.39 64.61 27.08
C SER A 2 -10.94 64.22 26.76
N SER A 3 -10.47 63.07 27.25
CA SER A 3 -9.13 62.56 26.94
C SER A 3 -9.25 61.23 26.19
N ASP A 4 -8.87 61.28 24.92
CA ASP A 4 -8.87 60.22 23.92
C ASP A 4 -8.10 58.96 24.35
N VAL A 5 -8.72 57.80 24.12
CA VAL A 5 -8.07 56.49 24.16
C VAL A 5 -7.79 56.09 22.71
N GLU A 6 -6.53 56.16 22.29
CA GLU A 6 -6.07 55.63 21.00
C GLU A 6 -6.21 54.10 20.98
N MET A 7 -7.13 53.61 20.15
CA MET A 7 -7.29 52.20 19.83
C MET A 7 -6.29 51.83 18.73
N LYS A 8 -5.21 51.12 19.08
CA LYS A 8 -4.33 50.48 18.09
C LYS A 8 -5.04 49.28 17.47
N THR A 9 -5.49 49.44 16.23
CA THR A 9 -5.85 48.34 15.35
C THR A 9 -4.56 47.72 14.79
N GLU A 10 -4.21 46.53 15.27
CA GLU A 10 -3.18 45.70 14.63
C GLU A 10 -3.79 45.01 13.41
N ASP A 11 -3.64 45.65 12.25
CA ASP A 11 -3.87 45.03 10.95
C ASP A 11 -2.80 43.96 10.68
N ASN A 12 -3.09 42.71 11.09
CA ASN A 12 -2.31 41.56 10.66
C ASN A 12 -2.75 41.11 9.25
N ALA A 13 -2.44 41.95 8.25
CA ALA A 13 -2.54 41.62 6.84
C ALA A 13 -1.16 41.25 6.29
N GLY A 14 -0.86 39.95 6.27
CA GLY A 14 0.41 39.44 5.75
C GLY A 14 0.42 37.94 5.43
N GLY A 15 -0.75 37.35 5.13
CA GLY A 15 -0.82 36.00 4.59
C GLY A 15 -0.45 36.01 3.11
N SER A 16 0.84 36.09 2.77
CA SER A 16 1.25 35.82 1.40
C SER A 16 0.83 34.39 1.04
N ALA A 17 0.09 34.25 -0.05
CA ALA A 17 -0.20 32.94 -0.60
C ALA A 17 1.14 32.25 -0.86
N PRO A 18 1.38 31.02 -0.35
CA PRO A 18 2.66 30.35 -0.56
C PRO A 18 2.88 30.18 -2.06
N ALA A 19 4.10 30.52 -2.51
CA ALA A 19 4.55 30.26 -3.88
C ALA A 19 4.23 28.80 -4.26
N PRO A 20 3.84 28.52 -5.52
CA PRO A 20 3.46 27.18 -5.94
C PRO A 20 4.63 26.23 -5.69
N GLY A 21 4.48 25.40 -4.66
CA GLY A 21 5.38 24.30 -4.38
C GLY A 21 5.24 23.23 -5.46
N GLU A 22 6.33 22.53 -5.76
CA GLU A 22 6.35 21.43 -6.73
C GLU A 22 5.37 20.29 -6.35
N PHE A 23 4.95 20.20 -5.08
CA PHE A 23 3.87 19.32 -4.66
C PHE A 23 2.96 19.93 -3.57
N ARG A 24 1.73 19.42 -3.48
CA ARG A 24 0.79 19.73 -2.39
C ARG A 24 0.79 18.58 -1.36
N CYS A 25 1.10 18.89 -0.12
CA CYS A 25 1.04 17.93 0.98
C CYS A 25 -0.42 17.65 1.39
N MET A 26 -0.81 16.37 1.44
CA MET A 26 -2.17 15.90 1.74
C MET A 26 -2.35 15.43 3.18
N ASN A 27 -1.50 15.89 4.11
CA ASN A 27 -1.66 15.58 5.54
C ASN A 27 -2.92 16.20 6.15
N ASP A 28 -3.46 17.24 5.55
CA ASP A 28 -4.80 17.70 5.84
C ASP A 28 -5.41 18.08 4.50
N GLU A 29 -6.64 17.64 4.26
CA GLU A 29 -7.30 17.95 2.99
C GLU A 29 -7.86 19.37 2.98
N PHE A 30 -8.17 19.91 4.17
CA PHE A 30 -8.80 21.20 4.40
C PHE A 30 -7.78 22.29 4.72
N GLU A 31 -6.62 21.93 5.29
CA GLU A 31 -5.57 22.90 5.63
C GLU A 31 -4.37 22.88 4.68
N VAL A 32 -3.82 24.08 4.42
CA VAL A 32 -2.54 24.21 3.70
C VAL A 32 -1.39 23.86 4.63
N CYS A 33 -0.50 22.98 4.17
CA CYS A 33 0.67 22.56 4.90
C CYS A 33 1.65 23.74 5.17
N ARG A 34 1.84 24.08 6.45
CA ARG A 34 2.72 25.19 6.89
C ARG A 34 4.15 24.75 7.29
N THR A 35 4.58 23.55 6.91
CA THR A 35 5.91 23.05 7.32
C THR A 35 7.08 23.64 6.55
N GLY A 36 6.81 24.40 5.48
CA GLY A 36 7.81 24.95 4.55
C GLY A 36 8.49 23.90 3.66
N GLN A 37 7.95 22.68 3.58
CA GLN A 37 8.50 21.61 2.75
C GLN A 37 7.65 21.47 1.49
N THR A 38 8.12 22.03 0.38
CA THR A 38 7.36 22.23 -0.86
C THR A 38 7.96 21.55 -2.09
N THR A 39 9.14 20.94 -1.95
CA THR A 39 9.87 20.26 -3.04
C THR A 39 9.59 18.75 -3.06
N VAL A 40 9.58 18.13 -4.25
CA VAL A 40 9.19 16.71 -4.42
C VAL A 40 10.13 15.75 -3.69
N ASP A 41 11.42 16.08 -3.57
CA ASP A 41 12.42 15.28 -2.84
C ASP A 41 12.10 15.14 -1.34
N LEU A 42 11.43 16.14 -0.76
CA LEU A 42 10.94 16.14 0.62
C LEU A 42 9.55 15.52 0.78
N SER A 43 8.94 15.05 -0.31
CA SER A 43 7.65 14.37 -0.30
C SER A 43 7.80 12.85 -0.09
N ARG A 44 6.71 12.22 0.33
CA ARG A 44 6.59 10.77 0.54
C ARG A 44 5.27 10.28 -0.04
N LYS A 45 5.34 9.30 -0.96
CA LYS A 45 4.18 8.50 -1.38
C LYS A 45 3.76 7.61 -0.21
N VAL A 46 2.64 7.95 0.41
CA VAL A 46 2.30 7.44 1.74
C VAL A 46 1.90 5.97 1.76
N ILE A 47 1.15 5.53 0.74
CA ILE A 47 0.52 4.20 0.68
C ILE A 47 0.99 3.38 -0.52
N SER A 48 2.00 3.85 -1.27
CA SER A 48 2.38 3.22 -2.53
C SER A 48 2.90 1.80 -2.36
N ASP A 49 3.37 1.43 -1.17
CA ASP A 49 3.71 0.05 -0.82
C ASP A 49 2.51 -0.90 -0.93
N HIS A 50 1.30 -0.46 -0.55
CA HIS A 50 0.08 -1.25 -0.73
C HIS A 50 -0.36 -1.41 -2.19
N PHE A 51 0.26 -0.70 -3.12
CA PHE A 51 0.02 -0.86 -4.55
C PHE A 51 1.24 -1.46 -5.26
N GLY A 52 2.31 -1.80 -4.54
CA GLY A 52 3.56 -2.28 -5.14
C GLY A 52 4.42 -1.13 -5.67
N ARG A 53 4.96 -0.29 -4.78
CA ARG A 53 5.71 0.96 -5.02
C ARG A 53 6.68 0.99 -6.22
N ASN A 54 7.35 -0.12 -6.52
CA ASN A 54 8.38 -0.22 -7.56
C ASN A 54 7.97 -1.11 -8.74
N LYS A 55 6.72 -1.59 -8.78
CA LYS A 55 6.25 -2.47 -9.84
C LYS A 55 5.90 -1.66 -11.09
N ALA A 56 6.02 -2.31 -12.25
CA ALA A 56 5.81 -1.63 -13.53
C ALA A 56 4.39 -1.03 -13.65
N CYS A 57 3.37 -1.77 -13.21
CA CYS A 57 1.97 -1.35 -13.26
C CYS A 57 1.68 -0.05 -12.47
N THR A 58 2.43 0.24 -11.41
CA THR A 58 2.21 1.45 -10.59
C THR A 58 3.00 2.67 -11.04
N ARG A 59 3.90 2.52 -12.02
CA ARG A 59 4.62 3.66 -12.60
C ARG A 59 3.71 4.60 -13.39
N LEU A 60 2.59 4.07 -13.91
CA LEU A 60 1.62 4.82 -14.70
C LEU A 60 0.69 5.67 -13.83
N ILE A 61 0.54 5.33 -12.55
CA ILE A 61 -0.27 6.12 -11.60
C ILE A 61 0.47 7.43 -11.32
N THR A 62 -0.15 8.55 -11.71
CA THR A 62 0.45 9.89 -11.60
C THR A 62 0.04 10.58 -10.31
N ASP A 63 -1.18 10.37 -9.84
CA ASP A 63 -1.71 10.99 -8.63
C ASP A 63 -1.58 10.04 -7.42
N TRP A 64 -0.72 10.44 -6.48
CA TRP A 64 -0.45 9.75 -5.24
C TRP A 64 -0.68 10.69 -4.06
N PRO A 65 -1.21 10.20 -2.92
CA PRO A 65 -1.23 11.00 -1.71
C PRO A 65 0.20 11.23 -1.22
N LEU A 66 0.66 12.47 -1.42
CA LEU A 66 1.98 12.92 -1.04
C LEU A 66 1.93 13.65 0.30
N PHE A 67 2.73 13.19 1.26
CA PHE A 67 2.96 13.93 2.50
C PHE A 67 4.37 14.51 2.49
N CYS A 68 4.53 15.71 3.05
CA CYS A 68 5.87 16.20 3.36
C CYS A 68 6.52 15.32 4.43
N ARG A 69 7.85 15.29 4.46
CA ARG A 69 8.63 14.45 5.39
C ARG A 69 8.22 14.66 6.85
N LYS A 70 8.02 15.91 7.29
CA LYS A 70 7.62 16.25 8.66
C LYS A 70 6.22 15.73 9.00
N HIS A 71 5.24 15.90 8.10
CA HIS A 71 3.89 15.39 8.34
C HIS A 71 3.83 13.88 8.33
N TYR A 72 4.54 13.21 7.42
CA TYR A 72 4.64 11.76 7.43
C TYR A 72 5.18 11.25 8.77
N GLN A 73 6.25 11.85 9.28
CA GLN A 73 6.81 11.49 10.60
C GLN A 73 5.80 11.68 11.72
N ARG A 74 5.14 12.85 11.79
CA ARG A 74 4.15 13.14 12.84
C ARG A 74 2.91 12.24 12.76
N ALA A 75 2.42 11.96 11.56
CA ALA A 75 1.26 11.10 11.34
C ALA A 75 1.51 9.70 11.91
N THR A 76 2.74 9.20 11.81
CA THR A 76 3.12 7.88 12.33
C THR A 76 3.33 7.82 13.86
N TYR A 77 3.25 8.93 14.60
CA TYR A 77 3.39 8.90 16.06
C TYR A 77 2.20 8.25 16.75
N ASN A 78 0.98 8.54 16.29
CA ASN A 78 -0.20 7.84 16.74
C ASN A 78 -0.50 6.70 15.77
N GLN A 79 -0.03 5.50 16.10
CA GLN A 79 -0.18 4.33 15.24
C GLN A 79 -1.65 3.99 14.96
N LYS A 80 -2.54 4.03 15.97
CA LYS A 80 -3.96 3.71 15.75
C LYS A 80 -4.60 4.67 14.73
N LEU A 81 -4.46 5.97 14.96
CA LEU A 81 -4.97 7.00 14.05
C LEU A 81 -4.32 6.90 12.66
N TRP A 82 -3.03 6.56 12.61
CA TRP A 82 -2.33 6.36 11.36
C TRP A 82 -2.91 5.23 10.51
N GLN A 83 -3.24 4.09 11.11
CA GLN A 83 -3.76 2.95 10.36
C GLN A 83 -5.16 3.24 9.83
N SER A 84 -6.05 3.84 10.63
CA SER A 84 -7.37 4.30 10.15
C SER A 84 -7.24 5.30 8.99
N ARG A 85 -6.29 6.23 9.11
CA ARG A 85 -5.99 7.17 8.04
C ARG A 85 -5.46 6.49 6.78
N LYS A 86 -4.61 5.47 6.94
CA LYS A 86 -4.04 4.70 5.84
C LYS A 86 -5.14 3.97 5.06
N ILE A 87 -6.10 3.37 5.75
CA ILE A 87 -7.30 2.76 5.16
C ILE A 87 -8.05 3.78 4.29
N THR A 88 -8.33 4.97 4.83
CA THR A 88 -9.00 6.06 4.09
C THR A 88 -8.24 6.45 2.82
N LEU A 89 -6.91 6.57 2.92
CA LEU A 89 -6.06 6.90 1.77
C LEU A 89 -6.07 5.78 0.71
N ILE A 90 -6.07 4.51 1.10
CA ILE A 90 -6.13 3.37 0.19
C ILE A 90 -7.47 3.36 -0.57
N LEU A 91 -8.59 3.53 0.14
CA LEU A 91 -9.93 3.63 -0.47
C LEU A 91 -10.00 4.80 -1.46
N ARG A 92 -9.46 5.96 -1.09
CA ARG A 92 -9.35 7.11 -2.00
C ARG A 92 -8.50 6.78 -3.23
N GLN A 93 -7.40 6.05 -3.06
CA GLN A 93 -6.51 5.69 -4.17
C GLN A 93 -7.20 4.76 -5.18
N PHE A 94 -8.09 3.87 -4.76
CA PHE A 94 -8.90 3.09 -5.70
C PHE A 94 -9.77 4.00 -6.58
N ASN A 95 -10.38 5.05 -6.01
CA ASN A 95 -11.14 6.03 -6.79
C ASN A 95 -10.27 6.79 -7.80
N ILE A 96 -9.05 7.16 -7.42
CA ILE A 96 -8.08 7.82 -8.32
C ILE A 96 -7.69 6.89 -9.47
N ILE A 97 -7.37 5.62 -9.15
CA ILE A 97 -7.00 4.62 -10.15
C ILE A 97 -8.15 4.37 -11.11
N GLU A 98 -9.38 4.23 -10.61
CA GLU A 98 -10.58 4.03 -11.44
C GLU A 98 -10.84 5.24 -12.36
N ALA A 99 -10.63 6.46 -11.87
CA ALA A 99 -10.78 7.66 -12.67
C ALA A 99 -9.69 7.79 -13.77
N GLN A 100 -8.47 7.32 -13.48
CA GLN A 100 -7.36 7.35 -14.44
C GLN A 100 -7.43 6.18 -15.44
N PHE A 101 -7.87 5.02 -14.98
CA PHE A 101 -7.89 3.75 -15.70
C PHE A 101 -9.22 3.04 -15.41
N SER A 102 -10.27 3.42 -16.13
CA SER A 102 -11.63 2.88 -15.91
C SER A 102 -11.70 1.38 -16.15
N GLY A 103 -12.37 0.65 -15.26
CA GLY A 103 -12.50 -0.82 -15.36
C GLY A 103 -11.25 -1.58 -14.93
N THR A 104 -10.41 -0.97 -14.08
CA THR A 104 -9.20 -1.63 -13.56
C THR A 104 -9.57 -2.81 -12.64
N MET A 105 -8.97 -3.96 -12.92
CA MET A 105 -8.93 -5.10 -12.00
C MET A 105 -7.62 -5.14 -11.24
N TYR A 106 -7.60 -5.90 -10.15
CA TYR A 106 -6.47 -5.98 -9.23
C TYR A 106 -6.04 -7.42 -8.98
N THR A 107 -4.73 -7.62 -8.92
CA THR A 107 -4.15 -8.79 -8.26
C THR A 107 -3.89 -8.44 -6.80
N VAL A 108 -4.58 -9.13 -5.90
CA VAL A 108 -4.43 -8.97 -4.46
C VAL A 108 -3.51 -10.05 -3.93
N ALA A 109 -2.42 -9.64 -3.29
CA ALA A 109 -1.42 -10.56 -2.77
C ALA A 109 -0.91 -10.10 -1.41
N LEU A 110 -0.65 -11.06 -0.53
CA LEU A 110 0.16 -10.80 0.66
C LEU A 110 1.63 -10.65 0.24
N LYS A 111 2.37 -9.83 0.98
CA LYS A 111 3.82 -9.78 0.86
C LYS A 111 4.38 -11.17 1.15
N LYS A 112 5.44 -11.56 0.41
CA LYS A 112 6.06 -12.88 0.48
C LYS A 112 6.31 -13.42 1.90
N SER A 113 6.67 -12.57 2.86
CA SER A 113 6.87 -12.99 4.25
C SER A 113 5.56 -13.44 4.92
N GLU A 114 4.47 -12.72 4.71
CA GLU A 114 3.14 -13.07 5.24
C GLU A 114 2.57 -14.30 4.54
N GLU A 115 2.74 -14.37 3.22
CA GLU A 115 2.36 -15.53 2.41
C GLU A 115 3.09 -16.81 2.87
N GLN A 116 4.38 -16.72 3.19
CA GLN A 116 5.16 -17.84 3.72
C GLN A 116 4.68 -18.28 5.10
N ARG A 117 4.28 -17.34 5.97
CA ARG A 117 3.70 -17.64 7.29
C ARG A 117 2.37 -18.37 7.15
N LEU A 118 1.48 -17.88 6.30
CA LEU A 118 0.18 -18.50 6.02
C LEU A 118 0.35 -19.91 5.42
N ASN A 119 1.23 -20.07 4.43
CA ASN A 119 1.54 -21.38 3.85
C ASN A 119 2.14 -22.37 4.86
N THR A 120 2.99 -21.87 5.77
CA THR A 120 3.56 -22.69 6.84
C THR A 120 2.47 -23.15 7.80
N PHE A 121 1.55 -22.27 8.16
CA PHE A 121 0.38 -22.60 8.98
C PHE A 121 -0.48 -23.69 8.31
N SER A 122 -0.88 -23.50 7.05
CA SER A 122 -1.70 -24.46 6.30
C SER A 122 -1.02 -25.83 6.18
N ARG A 123 0.30 -25.86 5.97
CA ARG A 123 1.08 -27.12 5.98
C ARG A 123 1.08 -27.82 7.32
N LYS A 124 1.06 -27.09 8.45
CA LYS A 124 1.02 -27.69 9.78
C LYS A 124 -0.35 -28.27 10.09
N LEU A 125 -1.43 -27.61 9.66
CA LEU A 125 -2.77 -28.18 9.74
C LEU A 125 -2.89 -29.46 8.91
N ALA A 126 -2.39 -29.46 7.67
CA ALA A 126 -2.38 -30.65 6.82
C ALA A 126 -1.54 -31.81 7.40
N ALA A 127 -0.52 -31.50 8.21
CA ALA A 127 0.27 -32.48 8.95
C ALA A 127 -0.42 -33.01 10.23
N GLY A 128 -1.68 -32.65 10.48
CA GLY A 128 -2.47 -33.13 11.62
C GLY A 128 -2.27 -32.35 12.92
N LYS A 129 -1.60 -31.19 12.91
CA LYS A 129 -1.51 -30.33 14.10
C LYS A 129 -2.84 -29.63 14.37
N THR A 130 -3.10 -29.34 15.64
CA THR A 130 -4.26 -28.52 16.02
C THR A 130 -4.06 -27.06 15.58
N GLU A 131 -5.15 -26.30 15.46
CA GLU A 131 -5.07 -24.89 15.06
C GLU A 131 -4.24 -24.04 16.03
N LEU A 132 -4.36 -24.30 17.33
CA LEU A 132 -3.61 -23.60 18.38
C LEU A 132 -2.10 -23.86 18.26
N GLU A 133 -1.70 -25.11 18.03
CA GLU A 133 -0.30 -25.47 17.85
C GLU A 133 0.28 -24.90 16.55
N ALA A 134 -0.49 -24.94 15.46
CA ALA A 134 -0.07 -24.37 14.19
C ALA A 134 0.08 -22.85 14.29
N ALA A 135 -0.86 -22.16 14.97
CA ALA A 135 -0.84 -20.73 15.15
C ALA A 135 0.35 -20.28 16.02
N ALA A 136 0.64 -21.01 17.11
CA ALA A 136 1.78 -20.73 17.98
C ALA A 136 3.13 -20.79 17.24
N LEU A 137 3.27 -21.67 16.24
CA LEU A 137 4.50 -21.82 15.45
C LEU A 137 4.76 -20.68 14.47
N VAL A 138 3.71 -19.97 14.05
CA VAL A 138 3.80 -18.85 13.11
C VAL A 138 3.42 -17.53 13.75
N ALA A 139 3.32 -17.50 15.09
CA ALA A 139 2.96 -16.31 15.85
C ALA A 139 3.92 -15.16 15.51
N PRO A 140 3.43 -13.90 15.48
CA PRO A 140 4.28 -12.73 15.25
C PRO A 140 5.47 -12.73 16.21
N ALA A 141 6.69 -12.53 15.69
CA ALA A 141 7.86 -12.51 16.56
C ALA A 141 7.88 -11.24 17.43
N GLU A 142 8.09 -11.40 18.75
CA GLU A 142 8.10 -10.27 19.72
C GLU A 142 9.08 -9.14 19.35
N LYS A 143 10.18 -9.47 18.67
CA LYS A 143 11.23 -8.53 18.24
C LYS A 143 11.41 -8.53 16.72
N ALA A 144 10.33 -8.71 15.97
CA ALA A 144 10.37 -8.61 14.52
C ALA A 144 10.80 -7.21 14.08
N LYS A 145 11.64 -7.15 13.04
CA LYS A 145 12.05 -5.88 12.41
C LYS A 145 10.88 -5.17 11.72
N HIS A 146 9.88 -5.94 11.30
CA HIS A 146 8.70 -5.48 10.59
C HIS A 146 7.46 -6.03 11.27
N PHE A 147 6.36 -5.29 11.17
CA PHE A 147 5.07 -5.77 11.64
C PHE A 147 4.69 -7.08 10.91
N GLU A 148 4.21 -8.04 11.69
CA GLU A 148 3.70 -9.33 11.24
C GLU A 148 2.26 -9.45 11.73
N ALA A 149 1.30 -9.59 10.82
CA ALA A 149 -0.09 -9.69 11.20
C ALA A 149 -0.37 -11.02 11.94
N PRO A 150 -1.33 -11.05 12.88
CA PRO A 150 -1.81 -12.30 13.46
C PRO A 150 -2.31 -13.27 12.36
N VAL A 151 -2.03 -14.58 12.51
CA VAL A 151 -2.33 -15.56 11.45
C VAL A 151 -3.83 -15.71 11.20
N ASN A 152 -4.68 -15.51 12.21
CA ASN A 152 -6.14 -15.51 12.06
C ASN A 152 -6.60 -14.42 11.07
N VAL A 153 -6.01 -13.23 11.14
CA VAL A 153 -6.30 -12.12 10.20
C VAL A 153 -5.92 -12.51 8.76
N LEU A 154 -4.75 -13.14 8.58
CA LEU A 154 -4.32 -13.60 7.25
C LEU A 154 -5.22 -14.71 6.70
N ARG A 155 -5.66 -15.65 7.55
CA ARG A 155 -6.59 -16.71 7.18
C ARG A 155 -7.94 -16.14 6.76
N GLU A 156 -8.46 -15.17 7.50
CA GLU A 156 -9.75 -14.59 7.19
C GLU A 156 -9.74 -13.88 5.83
N ILE A 157 -8.66 -13.16 5.52
CA ILE A 157 -8.45 -12.55 4.19
C ILE A 157 -8.41 -13.63 3.07
N GLU A 158 -7.75 -14.77 3.32
CA GLU A 158 -7.72 -15.91 2.38
C GLU A 158 -9.10 -16.56 2.23
N GLN A 159 -9.81 -16.80 3.34
CA GLN A 159 -11.11 -17.46 3.39
C GLN A 159 -12.23 -16.64 2.72
N LEU A 160 -12.18 -15.31 2.87
CA LEU A 160 -13.08 -14.39 2.18
C LEU A 160 -12.75 -14.23 0.69
N ASN A 161 -11.79 -15.01 0.18
CA ASN A 161 -11.40 -15.04 -1.23
C ASN A 161 -10.99 -13.65 -1.73
N TYR A 162 -10.34 -12.84 -0.90
CA TYR A 162 -9.82 -11.54 -1.33
C TYR A 162 -8.51 -11.67 -2.10
N LEU A 163 -7.76 -12.75 -1.90
CA LEU A 163 -6.48 -12.99 -2.58
C LEU A 163 -6.68 -13.48 -4.02
N GLY A 164 -5.69 -13.24 -4.88
CA GLY A 164 -5.65 -13.72 -6.26
C GLY A 164 -5.83 -12.62 -7.29
N GLU A 165 -6.04 -13.04 -8.54
CA GLU A 165 -6.14 -12.16 -9.71
C GLU A 165 -7.58 -11.73 -9.98
N ASN A 166 -7.75 -10.74 -10.86
CA ASN A 166 -9.03 -10.30 -11.43
C ASN A 166 -10.05 -9.82 -10.39
N LYS A 167 -9.58 -9.22 -9.28
CA LYS A 167 -10.46 -8.61 -8.28
C LYS A 167 -10.95 -7.26 -8.77
N THR A 168 -12.26 -7.07 -8.73
CA THR A 168 -12.91 -5.81 -9.05
C THR A 168 -12.62 -4.75 -7.97
N LYS A 169 -12.82 -3.48 -8.31
CA LYS A 169 -12.77 -2.38 -7.35
C LYS A 169 -13.63 -2.64 -6.10
N ALA A 170 -14.86 -3.12 -6.28
CA ALA A 170 -15.76 -3.40 -5.18
C ALA A 170 -15.22 -4.49 -4.24
N GLU A 171 -14.59 -5.54 -4.78
CA GLU A 171 -14.00 -6.61 -3.98
C GLU A 171 -12.77 -6.13 -3.20
N VAL A 172 -11.91 -5.30 -3.79
CA VAL A 172 -10.74 -4.76 -3.06
C VAL A 172 -11.12 -3.71 -2.03
N GLU A 173 -12.19 -2.93 -2.26
CA GLU A 173 -12.77 -2.05 -1.26
C GLU A 173 -13.37 -2.86 -0.09
N ALA A 174 -14.09 -3.96 -0.38
CA ALA A 174 -14.61 -4.86 0.64
C ALA A 174 -13.49 -5.51 1.47
N ALA A 175 -12.37 -5.89 0.84
CA ALA A 175 -11.19 -6.41 1.54
C ALA A 175 -10.62 -5.38 2.52
N ILE A 176 -10.51 -4.12 2.10
CA ILE A 176 -10.01 -3.04 2.96
C ILE A 176 -10.98 -2.69 4.08
N ASN A 177 -12.29 -2.68 3.83
CA ASN A 177 -13.29 -2.46 4.87
C ASN A 177 -13.26 -3.56 5.92
N THR A 178 -13.11 -4.82 5.51
CA THR A 178 -12.92 -5.95 6.45
C THR A 178 -11.68 -5.75 7.32
N ILE A 179 -10.58 -5.30 6.74
CA ILE A 179 -9.35 -4.99 7.52
C ILE A 179 -9.60 -3.79 8.46
N SER A 180 -10.44 -2.82 8.07
CA SER A 180 -10.85 -1.73 8.95
C SER A 180 -11.59 -2.25 10.17
N ASP A 181 -12.55 -3.17 9.96
CA ASP A 181 -13.32 -3.78 11.05
C ASP A 181 -12.39 -4.56 12.01
N MET A 182 -11.41 -5.28 11.47
CA MET A 182 -10.37 -5.99 12.26
C MET A 182 -9.45 -5.04 13.06
N LEU A 183 -9.23 -3.81 12.57
CA LEU A 183 -8.47 -2.79 13.30
C LEU A 183 -9.31 -2.18 14.43
N GLU A 184 -10.62 -2.06 14.23
CA GLU A 184 -11.56 -1.52 15.22
C GLU A 184 -11.86 -2.54 16.33
N SER A 185 -12.01 -3.82 15.98
CA SER A 185 -12.16 -4.93 16.93
C SER A 185 -10.89 -5.21 17.74
N GLY A 186 -9.73 -4.82 17.22
CA GLY A 186 -8.42 -5.07 17.83
C GLY A 186 -7.79 -6.41 17.45
N ASP A 187 -8.33 -7.11 16.44
CA ASP A 187 -7.75 -8.35 15.91
C ASP A 187 -6.38 -8.14 15.25
N THR A 188 -6.13 -6.93 14.74
CA THR A 188 -4.81 -6.47 14.31
C THR A 188 -4.53 -5.05 14.78
N SER A 189 -3.25 -4.71 14.96
CA SER A 189 -2.83 -3.34 15.30
C SER A 189 -2.45 -2.49 14.09
N GLN A 190 -2.19 -3.12 12.94
CA GLN A 190 -1.81 -2.45 11.69
C GLN A 190 -2.41 -3.15 10.49
N VAL A 191 -2.56 -2.41 9.39
CA VAL A 191 -2.93 -2.98 8.09
C VAL A 191 -1.89 -4.06 7.75
N PRO A 192 -2.31 -5.31 7.48
CA PRO A 192 -1.40 -6.37 7.05
C PRO A 192 -0.59 -5.94 5.82
N SER A 193 0.55 -6.58 5.60
CA SER A 193 1.36 -6.32 4.39
C SER A 193 0.69 -6.93 3.15
N ILE A 194 -0.42 -6.33 2.71
CA ILE A 194 -1.21 -6.68 1.54
C ILE A 194 -0.97 -5.68 0.41
N GLU A 195 -0.88 -6.19 -0.82
CA GLU A 195 -0.69 -5.42 -2.05
C GLU A 195 -1.91 -5.58 -2.96
N PHE A 196 -2.40 -4.47 -3.51
CA PHE A 196 -3.45 -4.37 -4.53
C PHE A 196 -2.82 -3.89 -5.83
N LEU A 197 -2.41 -4.82 -6.68
CA LEU A 197 -1.65 -4.51 -7.89
C LEU A 197 -2.61 -4.29 -9.06
N PRO A 198 -2.69 -3.09 -9.65
CA PRO A 198 -3.50 -2.85 -10.84
C PRO A 198 -3.03 -3.74 -11.99
N GLN A 199 -3.99 -4.39 -12.66
CA GLN A 199 -3.77 -5.22 -13.84
C GLN A 199 -3.83 -4.33 -15.09
N LEU A 200 -2.75 -3.58 -15.33
CA LEU A 200 -2.61 -2.65 -16.44
C LEU A 200 -1.48 -3.07 -17.40
N ASP A 201 -1.70 -2.89 -18.70
CA ASP A 201 -0.67 -3.02 -19.72
C ASP A 201 0.34 -1.85 -19.69
N ALA A 202 1.34 -1.88 -20.58
CA ALA A 202 2.38 -0.84 -20.63
C ALA A 202 1.85 0.56 -21.04
N SER A 203 0.66 0.61 -21.63
CA SER A 203 -0.02 1.83 -22.08
C SER A 203 -1.04 2.35 -21.06
N GLY A 204 -1.32 1.58 -20.00
CA GLY A 204 -2.31 1.91 -18.98
C GLY A 204 -3.72 1.38 -19.28
N ASN A 205 -3.86 0.48 -20.25
CA ASN A 205 -5.15 -0.18 -20.47
C ASN A 205 -5.30 -1.35 -19.49
N PRO A 206 -6.47 -1.54 -18.88
CA PRO A 206 -6.76 -2.76 -18.13
C PRO A 206 -6.56 -4.01 -19.00
N TYR A 207 -6.00 -5.07 -18.42
CA TYR A 207 -5.95 -6.36 -19.10
C TYR A 207 -7.36 -6.91 -19.30
N ASP A 208 -7.63 -7.42 -20.50
CA ASP A 208 -8.87 -8.15 -20.76
C ASP A 208 -8.86 -9.46 -19.95
N THR A 209 -9.98 -9.82 -19.33
CA THR A 209 -10.12 -11.05 -18.52
C THR A 209 -9.77 -12.30 -19.32
N ASP A 210 -9.89 -12.23 -20.65
CA ASP A 210 -9.59 -13.33 -21.58
C ASP A 210 -8.10 -13.45 -21.94
N ASP A 211 -7.28 -12.42 -21.69
CA ASP A 211 -5.86 -12.39 -22.07
C ASP A 211 -4.90 -12.68 -20.90
N CYS A 212 -5.44 -12.89 -19.69
CA CYS A 212 -4.70 -13.20 -18.46
C CYS A 212 -3.97 -14.57 -18.49
N GLY A 213 -4.11 -15.34 -19.58
CA GLY A 213 -3.41 -16.62 -19.78
C GLY A 213 -2.11 -16.56 -20.60
N LYS A 214 -1.70 -15.40 -21.14
CA LYS A 214 -0.59 -15.31 -22.11
C LYS A 214 0.48 -14.27 -21.79
N ALA A 215 0.71 -13.96 -20.51
CA ALA A 215 2.00 -13.43 -20.09
C ALA A 215 3.08 -14.52 -20.23
N THR A 216 3.52 -14.73 -21.47
CA THR A 216 4.60 -15.64 -21.84
C THR A 216 5.80 -15.41 -20.93
N LYS A 217 6.19 -16.45 -20.20
CA LYS A 217 7.55 -16.62 -19.70
C LYS A 217 8.50 -16.56 -20.90
N LYS A 218 8.91 -15.36 -21.32
CA LYS A 218 10.17 -15.21 -22.06
C LYS A 218 11.29 -15.46 -21.05
N SER A 219 11.59 -16.73 -20.81
CA SER A 219 12.91 -17.12 -20.35
C SER A 219 13.90 -16.62 -21.39
N SER A 220 14.57 -15.49 -21.11
CA SER A 220 15.75 -15.14 -21.89
C SER A 220 16.81 -16.17 -21.53
N ALA A 221 16.91 -17.20 -22.38
CA ALA A 221 18.06 -18.08 -22.37
C ALA A 221 19.27 -17.19 -22.66
N ARG A 222 20.01 -16.83 -21.61
CA ARG A 222 21.30 -16.17 -21.73
C ARG A 222 22.27 -17.21 -22.31
N VAL A 223 22.29 -17.32 -23.64
CA VAL A 223 23.25 -18.13 -24.38
C VAL A 223 24.63 -17.51 -24.12
N SER A 224 25.38 -18.14 -23.22
CA SER A 224 26.81 -17.85 -23.04
C SER A 224 27.56 -18.37 -24.27
N LYS A 225 28.06 -17.46 -25.10
CA LYS A 225 29.02 -17.80 -26.16
C LYS A 225 30.39 -18.02 -25.52
N LYS A 226 30.77 -19.28 -25.25
CA LYS A 226 32.14 -19.80 -25.40
C LYS A 226 32.21 -21.30 -25.10
N GLY A 227 32.39 -22.06 -26.19
CA GLY A 227 33.23 -23.26 -26.32
C GLY A 227 33.07 -24.40 -25.32
N ALA A 228 32.34 -25.43 -25.72
CA ALA A 228 32.55 -26.80 -25.23
C ALA A 228 32.58 -27.74 -26.44
N VAL A 229 33.76 -28.29 -26.74
CA VAL A 229 33.95 -29.40 -27.69
C VAL A 229 33.55 -30.70 -26.98
N THR A 230 32.68 -31.48 -27.59
CA THR A 230 32.25 -32.79 -27.10
C THR A 230 33.22 -33.90 -27.53
N LYS A 231 33.77 -34.61 -26.53
CA LYS A 231 34.16 -36.04 -26.35
C LYS A 231 34.68 -36.88 -27.55
N PRO A 232 35.46 -37.94 -27.27
CA PRO A 232 34.80 -39.24 -27.06
C PRO A 232 35.30 -40.02 -25.85
N SER A 233 34.43 -40.93 -25.43
CA SER A 233 34.58 -42.00 -24.45
C SER A 233 35.58 -43.07 -24.87
N SER A 234 36.37 -43.55 -23.90
CA SER A 234 36.72 -44.95 -23.66
C SER A 234 36.97 -45.13 -22.17
#